data_AF-A0A245ZJT6-F1
#
_entry.id   AF-A0A245ZJT6-F1
#
_cell.length_a   1.000
_cell.length_b   1.000
_cell.length_c   1.000
_cell.angle_alpha   90.00
_cell.angle_beta   90.00
_cell.angle_gamma   90.00
#
_symmetry.space_group_name_H-M   'P 1'
#
loop_
_entity.id
_entity.type
_entity.pdbx_description
1 polymer ?
#
loop_
_entity_poly.entity_id
_entity_poly.type
_entity_poly.pdbx_seq_one_letter_code
_entity_poly.pdbx_strand_id
1 'polypeptide(L)'
;MNDLQTSALQLFVKRLASRSILTDDEVGALLALKGQIKRVAAHTDFVRLGERVDHSSLVVKGLVGRFGQNSDGARQITCLHVPGDMADLPSVVSPKSGWRSLR
;
A
#
# COMPACT_ATOMS: atom_id res chain seq x y z
N MET A 1 -15.20 -4.37 15.05
CA MET A 1 -14.01 -4.29 14.17
C MET A 1 -13.49 -5.72 14.04
N ASN A 2 -13.17 -6.23 12.84
CA ASN A 2 -12.69 -7.60 12.68
C ASN A 2 -11.27 -7.73 13.27
N ASP A 3 -11.00 -8.73 14.10
CA ASP A 3 -9.68 -8.96 14.74
C ASP A 3 -8.53 -9.03 13.72
N LEU A 4 -8.80 -9.55 12.52
CA LEU A 4 -7.83 -9.59 11.41
C LEU A 4 -7.47 -8.20 10.89
N GLN A 5 -8.41 -7.25 10.91
CA GLN A 5 -8.14 -5.87 10.49
C GLN A 5 -7.33 -5.13 11.54
N THR A 6 -7.66 -5.31 12.82
CA THR A 6 -6.91 -4.71 13.93
C THR A 6 -5.46 -5.18 13.91
N SER A 7 -5.23 -6.49 13.76
CA SER A 7 -3.88 -7.06 13.66
C SER A 7 -3.11 -6.58 12.43
N ALA A 8 -3.78 -6.40 11.28
CA ALA A 8 -3.17 -5.80 10.09
C ALA A 8 -2.72 -4.35 10.34
N LEU A 9 -3.60 -3.52 10.91
CA LEU A 9 -3.28 -2.11 11.21
C LEU A 9 -2.19 -1.97 12.27
N GLN A 10 -2.07 -2.93 13.21
CA GLN A 10 -0.94 -2.94 14.15
C GLN A 10 0.42 -3.08 13.45
N LEU A 11 0.51 -3.79 12.32
CA LEU A 11 1.75 -3.84 11.53
C LEU A 11 2.14 -2.46 11.02
N PHE A 12 1.15 -1.69 10.56
CA PHE A 12 1.36 -0.32 10.07
C PHE A 12 1.76 0.62 11.20
N VAL A 13 1.08 0.55 12.35
CA VAL A 13 1.45 1.33 13.56
C VAL A 13 2.89 1.02 13.96
N LYS A 14 3.28 -0.25 14.05
CA LYS A 14 4.66 -0.65 14.38
C LYS A 14 5.68 -0.09 13.38
N ARG A 15 5.34 -0.05 12.09
CA ARG A 15 6.19 0.45 11.02
C ARG A 15 6.41 1.97 11.11
N LEU A 16 5.37 2.72 11.47
CA LEU A 16 5.44 4.16 11.69
C LEU A 16 6.19 4.49 12.99
N ALA A 17 5.86 3.80 14.09
CA ALA A 17 6.51 3.96 15.39
C ALA A 17 8.02 3.68 15.34
N SER A 18 8.50 2.88 14.38
CA SER A 18 9.93 2.63 14.21
C SER A 18 10.70 3.83 13.61
N ARG A 19 10.01 4.87 13.13
CA ARG A 19 10.60 6.06 12.50
C ARG A 19 10.05 7.37 13.05
N SER A 20 9.11 7.32 13.99
CA SER A 20 8.40 8.47 14.53
C SER A 20 7.90 8.16 15.92
N ILE A 21 7.74 9.18 16.76
CA ILE A 21 7.03 9.06 18.04
C ILE A 21 5.54 9.26 17.72
N LEU A 22 4.71 8.29 18.11
CA LEU A 22 3.27 8.36 17.96
C LEU A 22 2.64 8.51 19.35
N THR A 23 1.69 9.42 19.47
CA THR A 23 0.83 9.56 20.65
C THR A 23 -0.23 8.47 20.67
N ASP A 24 -0.82 8.23 21.84
CA ASP A 24 -1.90 7.25 21.98
C ASP A 24 -3.12 7.60 21.12
N ASP A 25 -3.40 8.90 20.95
CA ASP A 25 -4.48 9.39 20.10
C ASP A 25 -4.21 9.10 18.61
N GLU A 26 -2.97 9.31 18.14
CA GLU A 26 -2.57 8.98 16.76
C GLU A 26 -2.62 7.47 16.51
N VAL A 27 -2.16 6.66 17.48
CA VAL A 27 -2.28 5.20 17.41
C VAL A 27 -3.75 4.79 17.34
N GLY A 28 -4.60 5.36 18.19
CA GLY A 28 -6.04 5.12 18.17
C GLY A 28 -6.68 5.47 16.82
N ALA A 29 -6.32 6.62 16.24
CA ALA A 29 -6.79 7.05 14.94
C ALA A 29 -6.36 6.09 13.81
N LEU A 30 -5.11 5.63 13.83
CA LEU A 30 -4.59 4.65 12.87
C LEU A 30 -5.32 3.31 12.97
N LEU A 31 -5.58 2.82 14.18
CA LEU A 31 -6.31 1.56 14.42
C LEU A 31 -7.81 1.67 14.11
N ALA A 32 -8.35 2.88 14.07
CA ALA A 32 -9.74 3.15 13.70
C ALA A 32 -9.98 3.21 12.18
N LEU A 33 -8.92 3.18 11.35
CA LEU A 33 -9.04 3.22 9.90
C LEU A 33 -9.89 2.05 9.39
N LYS A 34 -10.82 2.38 8.49
CA LYS A 34 -11.69 1.39 7.84
C LYS A 34 -11.01 0.87 6.59
N GLY A 35 -11.15 -0.43 6.35
CA GLY A 35 -10.63 -1.07 5.14
C GLY A 35 -11.28 -2.42 4.90
N GLN A 36 -10.80 -3.13 3.91
CA GLN A 36 -11.21 -4.49 3.60
C GLN A 36 -9.97 -5.34 3.39
N ILE A 37 -10.01 -6.59 3.87
CA ILE A 37 -8.92 -7.54 3.63
C ILE A 37 -9.24 -8.29 2.34
N LYS A 38 -8.35 -8.19 1.35
CA LYS A 38 -8.45 -8.89 0.08
C LYS A 38 -7.24 -9.80 -0.10
N ARG A 39 -7.48 -11.04 -0.50
CA ARG A 39 -6.41 -11.95 -0.93
C ARG A 39 -6.20 -11.76 -2.43
N VAL A 40 -4.95 -11.54 -2.82
CA VAL A 40 -4.53 -11.42 -4.22
C VAL A 40 -3.61 -12.59 -4.54
N ALA A 41 -3.80 -13.20 -5.71
CA ALA A 41 -2.93 -14.29 -6.15
C ALA A 41 -1.53 -13.76 -6.50
N ALA A 42 -0.52 -14.64 -6.46
CA ALA A 42 0.81 -14.28 -6.92
C ALA A 42 0.76 -13.85 -8.40
N HIS A 43 1.68 -12.97 -8.80
CA HIS A 43 1.80 -12.47 -10.18
C HIS A 43 0.54 -11.74 -10.71
N THR A 44 -0.27 -11.17 -9.81
CA THR A 44 -1.46 -10.40 -10.17
C THR A 44 -1.23 -8.90 -10.00
N ASP A 45 -1.46 -8.14 -11.07
CA ASP A 45 -1.49 -6.68 -11.02
C ASP A 45 -2.84 -6.24 -10.42
N PHE A 46 -2.84 -5.76 -9.16
CA PHE A 46 -4.07 -5.37 -8.45
C PHE A 46 -4.35 -3.85 -8.45
N VAL A 47 -3.37 -3.04 -8.88
CA VAL A 47 -3.53 -1.63 -9.24
C VAL A 47 -2.86 -1.46 -10.59
N ARG A 48 -3.60 -1.01 -11.60
CA ARG A 48 -3.06 -0.82 -12.96
C ARG A 48 -2.49 0.58 -13.13
N LEU A 49 -1.56 0.77 -14.06
CA LEU A 49 -1.01 2.10 -14.37
C LEU A 49 -2.10 3.03 -14.92
N GLY A 50 -2.19 4.25 -14.38
CA GLY A 50 -3.16 5.27 -14.80
C GLY A 50 -4.58 5.06 -14.26
N GLU A 51 -4.81 4.01 -13.49
CA GLU A 51 -6.07 3.77 -12.79
C GLU A 51 -6.31 4.84 -11.71
N ARG A 52 -7.56 5.29 -11.61
CA ARG A 52 -7.98 6.14 -10.50
C ARG A 52 -8.22 5.25 -9.28
N VAL A 53 -7.50 5.51 -8.21
CA VAL A 53 -7.59 4.77 -6.94
C VAL A 53 -8.37 5.59 -5.92
N ASP A 54 -9.29 4.95 -5.22
CA ASP A 54 -10.09 5.52 -4.13
C ASP A 54 -9.73 4.97 -2.75
N HIS A 55 -8.72 4.09 -2.70
CA HIS A 55 -8.19 3.47 -1.49
C HIS A 55 -6.67 3.38 -1.58
N SER A 56 -6.05 3.14 -0.42
CA SER A 56 -4.65 2.77 -0.32
C SER A 56 -4.53 1.36 0.26
N SER A 57 -3.49 0.65 -0.16
CA SER A 57 -3.29 -0.77 0.03
C SER A 57 -2.20 -1.04 1.07
N LEU A 58 -2.60 -1.59 2.23
CA LEU A 58 -1.67 -2.09 3.24
C LEU A 58 -1.27 -3.53 2.94
N VAL A 59 0.04 -3.81 2.91
CA VAL A 59 0.53 -5.19 2.82
C VAL A 59 0.36 -5.86 4.18
N VAL A 60 -0.53 -6.86 4.26
CA VAL A 60 -0.76 -7.63 5.49
C VAL A 60 0.11 -8.88 5.55
N LYS A 61 0.29 -9.56 4.41
CA LYS A 61 1.08 -10.77 4.27
C LYS A 61 1.59 -10.91 2.83
N GLY A 62 2.80 -11.45 2.68
CA GLY A 62 3.42 -11.69 1.38
C GLY A 62 4.35 -10.55 0.95
N LEU A 63 4.56 -10.41 -0.35
CA LEU A 63 5.43 -9.43 -0.97
C LEU A 63 4.69 -8.74 -2.12
N VAL A 64 4.74 -7.42 -2.17
CA VAL A 64 4.17 -6.62 -3.27
C VAL A 64 5.29 -5.87 -3.98
N GLY A 65 5.31 -5.92 -5.30
CA GLY A 65 6.26 -5.16 -6.12
C GLY A 65 5.58 -3.99 -6.81
N ARG A 66 6.29 -2.87 -6.92
CA ARG A 66 5.98 -1.79 -7.86
C ARG A 66 6.92 -1.89 -9.05
N PHE A 67 6.39 -1.74 -10.26
CA PHE A 67 7.19 -1.71 -11.46
C PHE A 67 6.78 -0.57 -12.40
N GLY A 68 7.75 -0.07 -13.16
CA GLY A 68 7.51 0.69 -14.38
C GLY A 68 7.56 -0.24 -15.59
N GLN A 69 6.89 0.14 -16.68
CA GLN A 69 6.99 -0.55 -17.96
C GLN A 69 7.56 0.39 -19.02
N ASN A 70 8.61 -0.06 -19.70
CA ASN A 70 9.27 0.67 -20.76
C ASN A 70 8.46 0.58 -22.06
N SER A 71 8.80 1.41 -23.05
CA SER A 71 8.13 1.44 -24.36
C SER A 71 8.27 0.13 -25.15
N ASP A 72 9.31 -0.65 -24.88
CA ASP A 72 9.53 -2.00 -25.44
C ASP A 72 8.77 -3.11 -24.67
N GLY A 73 8.01 -2.73 -23.63
CA GLY A 73 7.23 -3.63 -22.80
C GLY A 73 8.01 -4.26 -21.63
N ALA A 74 9.32 -4.00 -21.50
CA ALA A 74 10.11 -4.51 -20.39
C ALA A 74 9.64 -3.94 -19.04
N ARG A 75 9.57 -4.79 -18.01
CA ARG A 75 9.19 -4.40 -16.65
C ARG A 75 10.44 -4.15 -15.82
N GLN A 76 10.51 -2.99 -15.16
CA GLN A 76 11.55 -2.69 -14.18
C GLN A 76 10.91 -2.59 -12.79
N ILE A 77 11.30 -3.47 -11.87
CA ILE A 77 10.87 -3.39 -10.46
C ILE A 77 11.57 -2.19 -9.82
N THR A 78 10.80 -1.25 -9.29
CA THR A 78 11.31 -0.02 -8.65
C THR A 78 11.18 -0.04 -7.14
N CYS A 79 10.31 -0.90 -6.59
CA CYS A 79 10.12 -1.03 -5.15
C CYS A 79 9.57 -2.41 -4.78
N LEU A 80 9.90 -2.86 -3.56
CA LEU A 80 9.32 -4.03 -2.91
C LEU A 80 8.74 -3.59 -1.56
N HIS A 81 7.52 -4.02 -1.28
CA HIS A 81 6.77 -3.72 -0.06
C HIS A 81 6.53 -5.00 0.74
N VAL A 82 6.79 -4.94 2.03
CA VAL A 82 6.66 -6.05 2.99
C VAL A 82 5.51 -5.79 3.97
N PRO A 83 5.11 -6.77 4.81
CA PRO A 83 4.03 -6.56 5.76
C PRO A 83 4.22 -5.31 6.64
N GLY A 84 3.18 -4.48 6.72
CA GLY A 84 3.19 -3.18 7.38
C GLY A 84 3.49 -1.99 6.47
N ASP A 85 3.90 -2.21 5.22
CA ASP A 85 4.07 -1.12 4.24
C ASP A 85 2.74 -0.79 3.54
N MET A 86 2.50 0.51 3.33
CA MET A 86 1.45 1.00 2.44
C MET A 86 2.03 1.07 1.01
N ALA A 87 1.54 0.21 0.12
CA ALA A 87 2.13 0.03 -1.21
C ALA A 87 1.92 1.24 -2.14
N ASP A 88 0.90 2.06 -1.88
CA ASP A 88 0.44 3.14 -2.77
C ASP A 88 -0.01 4.40 -2.00
N LEU A 89 0.53 4.64 -0.80
CA LEU A 89 0.13 5.77 0.07
C LEU A 89 0.06 7.15 -0.63
N PRO A 90 0.95 7.50 -1.58
CA PRO A 90 0.82 8.77 -2.33
C PRO A 90 -0.53 8.95 -3.06
N SER A 91 -1.24 7.86 -3.36
CA SER A 91 -2.57 7.89 -3.98
C SER A 91 -3.61 8.64 -3.14
N VAL A 92 -3.43 8.71 -1.82
CA VAL A 92 -4.32 9.44 -0.90
C VAL A 92 -4.35 10.94 -1.23
N VAL A 93 -3.20 11.51 -1.65
CA VAL A 93 -3.08 12.94 -1.99
C VAL A 93 -3.29 13.18 -3.48
N SER A 94 -2.84 12.25 -4.33
CA SER A 94 -3.02 12.30 -5.78
C SER A 94 -3.58 10.95 -6.28
N PRO A 95 -4.91 10.82 -6.48
CA PRO A 95 -5.59 9.54 -6.71
C PRO A 95 -5.41 9.02 -8.14
N LYS A 96 -4.17 8.97 -8.61
CA LYS A 96 -3.75 8.42 -9.90
C LYS A 96 -2.56 7.49 -9.66
N SER A 97 -2.66 6.27 -10.14
CA SER A 97 -1.57 5.30 -10.05
C SER A 97 -0.47 5.61 -11.07
N GLY A 98 0.70 6.01 -10.56
CA GLY A 98 1.91 6.21 -11.37
C GLY A 98 1.90 7.48 -12.22
N TRP A 99 3.11 7.91 -12.59
CA TRP A 99 3.31 8.95 -13.60
C TRP A 99 3.41 8.27 -14.95
N ARG A 100 2.50 8.57 -15.88
CA ARG A 100 2.65 8.13 -17.27
C ARG A 100 3.80 8.94 -17.88
N SER A 101 4.94 8.30 -18.10
CA SER A 101 6.00 8.89 -18.92
C SER A 101 5.44 9.01 -20.33
N LEU A 102 4.96 10.20 -20.69
CA LEU A 102 4.71 10.57 -22.08
C LEU A 102 6.07 10.80 -22.72
N ARG A 103 6.61 9.76 -23.35
CA ARG A 103 7.55 9.91 -24.45
C ARG A 103 7.02 9.13 -25.62
#